data_AF-A0A855SI23-F1
#
_entry.id   AF-A0A855SI23-F1
#
_cell.length_a   1.000
_cell.length_b   1.000
_cell.length_c   1.000
_cell.angle_alpha   90.00
_cell.angle_beta   90.00
_cell.angle_gamma   90.00
#
_symmetry.space_group_name_H-M   'P 1'
#
loop_
_entity.id
_entity.type
_entity.pdbx_description
1 polymer ?
#
loop_
_entity_poly.entity_id
_entity_poly.type
_entity_poly.pdbx_seq_one_letter_code
_entity_poly.pdbx_strand_id
1 'polypeptide(L)'
;MNCKYKKNLLWLLVSATLVTGCGGSDSNSSSDTTTKDIQISGSIDQSISGLALGNNSEDSKDNLHDYVLAVLDYKNIPSEENKPRFVMLHMDKNGNPIVENINYQVEWSGHPKGNDLESICKLDDNYYLAAESGYYYDKSAGDYLYGRLFLIHRDASLDPDGLKSGLTVEKVYNIASNPENFANINFEGLACAQADGSESYNILLGDRKSGKLYWDSIDVNNFTNQNGETLNLKQVGEISAPKEWKTNRNISDLFYSTQDHHLYGAASFDSKISAHRSTLYRSSKAFNLEDTDFMKTLSPSSKINIDKIIDFNEDKIEGITGYGLEKGMFYGSDNDNNNNTFGYKLYSHITK
;
A
#
# COMPACT_ATOMS: atom_id res chain seq x y z
N MET A 1 8.50 36.20 -30.69
CA MET A 1 9.81 36.07 -30.01
C MET A 1 9.65 36.75 -28.65
N ASN A 2 9.78 36.12 -27.47
CA ASN A 2 10.75 35.11 -27.07
C ASN A 2 10.17 34.26 -25.90
N CYS A 3 9.60 33.09 -26.20
CA CYS A 3 9.19 32.08 -25.22
C CYS A 3 10.35 31.12 -24.93
N LYS A 4 11.44 31.57 -24.29
CA LYS A 4 12.60 30.70 -24.02
C LYS A 4 13.30 30.85 -22.65
N TYR A 5 12.69 31.50 -21.66
CA TYR A 5 13.33 31.66 -20.34
C TYR A 5 12.41 31.42 -19.13
N LYS A 6 11.64 30.32 -19.12
CA LYS A 6 10.90 29.88 -17.91
C LYS A 6 11.15 28.45 -17.43
N LYS A 7 11.90 27.62 -18.18
CA LYS A 7 12.17 26.22 -17.77
C LYS A 7 13.40 26.03 -16.86
N ASN A 8 14.23 27.05 -16.66
CA ASN A 8 15.47 26.91 -15.87
C ASN A 8 15.44 27.54 -14.47
N LEU A 9 14.32 28.16 -14.05
CA LEU A 9 14.26 28.79 -12.72
C LEU A 9 13.83 27.80 -11.62
N LEU A 10 13.12 26.72 -11.97
CA LEU A 10 12.64 25.72 -11.00
C LEU A 10 13.75 24.77 -10.53
N TRP A 11 14.77 24.54 -11.37
CA TRP A 11 15.94 23.74 -11.01
C TRP A 11 16.94 24.47 -10.10
N LEU A 12 16.91 25.80 -10.06
CA LEU A 12 17.85 26.58 -9.22
C LEU A 12 17.38 26.74 -7.76
N LEU A 13 16.09 26.52 -7.47
CA LEU A 13 15.54 26.70 -6.12
C LEU A 13 15.69 25.46 -5.23
N VAL A 14 15.80 24.26 -5.82
CA VAL A 14 16.11 23.02 -5.07
C VAL A 14 17.58 22.94 -4.67
N SER A 15 18.46 23.75 -5.30
CA SER A 15 19.90 23.80 -4.98
C SER A 15 20.28 24.87 -3.94
N ALA A 16 19.33 25.72 -3.50
CA ALA A 16 19.64 26.90 -2.67
C ALA A 16 19.36 26.75 -1.17
N THR A 17 18.80 25.62 -0.70
CA THR A 17 18.48 25.38 0.72
C THR A 17 19.37 24.35 1.42
N LEU A 18 20.42 23.85 0.74
CA LEU A 18 21.36 22.87 1.31
C LEU A 18 22.79 23.42 1.48
N VAL A 19 22.98 24.63 2.01
CA VAL A 19 24.30 25.03 2.54
C VAL A 19 24.16 26.06 3.68
N THR A 20 24.10 25.57 4.93
CA THR A 20 24.78 26.23 6.05
C THR A 20 25.47 25.17 6.90
N GLY A 21 26.65 24.76 6.44
CA GLY A 21 27.63 23.99 7.19
C GLY A 21 29.01 24.38 6.68
N CYS A 22 29.78 25.08 7.52
CA CYS A 22 31.09 25.65 7.19
C CYS A 22 32.11 24.60 6.72
N GLY A 23 32.87 24.95 5.67
CA GLY A 23 34.31 24.64 5.58
C GLY A 23 34.78 23.82 4.38
N GLY A 24 35.66 24.43 3.57
CA GLY A 24 36.73 23.71 2.86
C GLY A 24 36.65 23.71 1.33
N SER A 25 37.39 24.63 0.71
CA SER A 25 37.68 24.72 -0.72
C SER A 25 38.51 23.53 -1.25
N ASP A 26 38.14 22.94 -2.40
CA ASP A 26 38.85 23.12 -3.68
C ASP A 26 38.57 21.98 -4.70
N SER A 27 38.30 22.46 -5.92
CA SER A 27 38.23 21.85 -7.25
C SER A 27 38.72 20.41 -7.49
N ASN A 28 37.85 19.58 -8.08
CA ASN A 28 38.06 19.12 -9.46
C ASN A 28 36.78 18.56 -10.09
N SER A 29 36.53 19.00 -11.32
CA SER A 29 35.41 18.61 -12.17
C SER A 29 35.47 17.12 -12.55
N SER A 30 34.52 16.32 -12.08
CA SER A 30 33.92 15.28 -12.92
C SER A 30 32.44 15.63 -13.07
N SER A 31 32.00 15.71 -14.32
CA SER A 31 30.59 15.83 -14.68
C SER A 31 29.93 14.46 -14.56
N ASP A 32 29.95 13.89 -13.36
CA ASP A 32 29.11 12.75 -13.01
C ASP A 32 27.72 13.31 -12.67
N THR A 33 26.82 13.31 -13.66
CA THR A 33 25.38 13.36 -13.40
C THR A 33 24.94 12.02 -12.83
N THR A 34 25.49 11.63 -11.68
CA THR A 34 24.87 10.62 -10.81
C THR A 34 23.61 11.28 -10.28
N THR A 35 22.48 10.99 -10.92
CA THR A 35 21.14 11.31 -10.40
C THR A 35 21.05 10.76 -8.98
N LYS A 36 21.14 11.64 -7.98
CA LYS A 36 21.00 11.24 -6.57
C LYS A 36 19.62 10.65 -6.37
N ASP A 37 19.59 9.47 -5.79
CA ASP A 37 18.40 8.83 -5.26
C ASP A 37 17.66 9.80 -4.31
N ILE A 38 16.47 10.26 -4.70
CA ILE A 38 15.63 11.10 -3.84
C ILE A 38 14.69 10.19 -3.05
N GLN A 39 14.93 10.14 -1.75
CA GLN A 39 14.05 9.56 -0.75
C GLN A 39 13.74 10.66 0.25
N ILE A 40 12.45 10.92 0.47
CA ILE A 40 11.97 11.93 1.40
C ILE A 40 11.03 11.24 2.36
N SER A 41 11.31 11.34 3.65
CA SER A 41 10.51 10.73 4.71
C SER A 41 10.68 11.46 6.02
N GLY A 42 9.75 11.23 6.92
CA GLY A 42 9.85 11.65 8.31
C GLY A 42 9.08 10.71 9.23
N SER A 43 9.19 11.00 10.53
CA SER A 43 8.54 10.21 11.55
C SER A 43 7.06 10.55 11.70
N ILE A 44 6.26 9.54 12.02
CA ILE A 44 4.86 9.62 12.42
C ILE A 44 4.63 8.70 13.63
N ASP A 45 3.58 8.97 14.41
CA ASP A 45 3.27 8.19 15.61
C ASP A 45 2.43 6.93 15.29
N GLN A 46 1.81 6.89 14.11
CA GLN A 46 0.83 5.87 13.72
C GLN A 46 1.52 4.69 13.04
N SER A 47 1.18 3.47 13.45
CA SER A 47 1.59 2.22 12.79
C SER A 47 0.75 2.02 11.53
N ILE A 48 1.39 2.09 10.36
CA ILE A 48 0.74 1.88 9.06
C ILE A 48 0.77 0.40 8.73
N SER A 49 -0.38 -0.17 8.37
CA SER A 49 -0.52 -1.56 7.92
C SER A 49 -0.94 -1.68 6.45
N GLY A 50 -1.09 -0.58 5.73
CA GLY A 50 -1.39 -0.61 4.31
C GLY A 50 -1.57 0.78 3.73
N LEU A 51 -1.23 0.95 2.45
CA LEU A 51 -1.40 2.22 1.75
C LEU A 51 -2.13 2.05 0.42
N ALA A 52 -3.07 2.95 0.13
CA ALA A 52 -3.69 3.07 -1.18
C ALA A 52 -3.62 4.52 -1.65
N LEU A 53 -3.39 4.72 -2.95
CA LEU A 53 -3.47 6.03 -3.57
C LEU A 53 -4.76 6.74 -3.19
N GLY A 54 -4.66 7.92 -2.58
CA GLY A 54 -5.81 8.75 -2.26
C GLY A 54 -6.27 9.56 -3.47
N ASN A 55 -5.33 10.12 -4.26
CA ASN A 55 -5.63 10.97 -5.40
C ASN A 55 -4.75 10.65 -6.63
N ASN A 56 -5.29 10.88 -7.83
CA ASN A 56 -4.55 11.09 -9.08
C ASN A 56 -5.02 12.40 -9.72
N SER A 57 -4.69 13.56 -9.15
CA SER A 57 -4.82 14.79 -9.93
C SER A 57 -3.53 14.96 -10.72
N GLU A 58 -3.50 14.48 -11.96
CA GLU A 58 -2.43 14.83 -12.91
C GLU A 58 -2.26 16.36 -13.06
N ASP A 59 -3.26 17.14 -12.64
CA ASP A 59 -3.33 18.60 -12.67
C ASP A 59 -2.84 19.34 -11.40
N SER A 60 -2.39 18.64 -10.33
CA SER A 60 -1.75 19.36 -9.21
C SER A 60 -0.38 19.88 -9.68
N LYS A 61 -0.31 21.18 -9.94
CA LYS A 61 0.93 21.86 -10.35
C LYS A 61 2.07 21.69 -9.33
N ASP A 62 1.72 21.30 -8.12
CA ASP A 62 2.61 21.03 -7.01
C ASP A 62 2.46 19.54 -6.60
N ASN A 63 3.09 18.63 -7.37
CA ASN A 63 3.18 17.17 -7.15
C ASN A 63 3.55 16.72 -5.70
N LEU A 64 3.76 17.65 -4.76
CA LEU A 64 4.10 17.40 -3.37
C LEU A 64 2.89 17.09 -2.48
N HIS A 65 1.66 17.20 -3.00
CA HIS A 65 0.42 17.05 -2.23
C HIS A 65 -0.45 15.87 -2.66
N ASP A 66 0.16 14.80 -3.16
CA ASP A 66 -0.58 13.56 -3.43
C ASP A 66 -0.95 12.92 -2.09
N TYR A 67 -2.25 12.86 -1.82
CA TYR A 67 -2.81 12.22 -0.64
C TYR A 67 -2.80 10.69 -0.81
N VAL A 68 -2.53 10.00 0.28
CA VAL A 68 -2.59 8.54 0.40
C VAL A 68 -3.58 8.21 1.50
N LEU A 69 -4.44 7.22 1.25
CA LEU A 69 -5.27 6.62 2.28
C LEU A 69 -4.49 5.51 2.96
N ALA A 70 -4.31 5.63 4.27
CA ALA A 70 -3.62 4.63 5.08
C ALA A 70 -4.58 3.87 5.98
N VAL A 71 -4.32 2.58 6.13
CA VAL A 71 -4.89 1.75 7.19
C VAL A 71 -3.91 1.69 8.35
N LEU A 72 -4.43 1.72 9.57
CA LEU A 72 -3.64 1.66 10.80
C LEU A 72 -3.80 0.30 11.49
N ASP A 73 -2.70 -0.27 12.01
CA ASP A 73 -2.68 -1.52 12.81
C ASP A 73 -3.23 -1.26 14.22
N TYR A 74 -4.54 -0.97 14.29
CA TYR A 74 -5.26 -0.89 15.56
C TYR A 74 -6.29 -1.98 15.65
N LYS A 75 -6.32 -2.62 16.81
CA LYS A 75 -7.19 -3.75 17.09
C LYS A 75 -8.46 -3.27 17.80
N ASN A 76 -9.51 -4.08 17.79
CA ASN A 76 -10.78 -3.82 18.46
C ASN A 76 -10.72 -4.34 19.90
N ILE A 77 -9.75 -3.84 20.66
CA ILE A 77 -9.55 -4.11 22.09
C ILE A 77 -9.88 -2.85 22.91
N PRO A 78 -10.18 -2.95 24.22
CA PRO A 78 -10.65 -1.81 25.02
C PRO A 78 -9.77 -0.55 24.99
N SER A 79 -8.46 -0.68 24.73
CA SER A 79 -7.53 0.45 24.61
C SER A 79 -7.48 1.11 23.23
N GLU A 80 -8.06 0.47 22.20
CA GLU A 80 -7.90 0.83 20.79
C GLU A 80 -9.21 0.87 19.99
N GLU A 81 -10.31 0.45 20.60
CA GLU A 81 -11.64 0.38 20.00
C GLU A 81 -12.11 1.72 19.43
N ASN A 82 -11.68 2.85 20.01
CA ASN A 82 -12.07 4.20 19.57
C ASN A 82 -11.02 4.89 18.67
N LYS A 83 -9.87 4.25 18.42
CA LYS A 83 -8.85 4.82 17.52
C LYS A 83 -9.35 4.81 16.07
N PRO A 84 -8.96 5.80 15.25
CA PRO A 84 -9.29 5.82 13.82
C PRO A 84 -8.64 4.63 13.12
N ARG A 85 -9.37 3.96 12.21
CA ARG A 85 -8.82 2.85 11.41
C ARG A 85 -8.14 3.33 10.12
N PHE A 86 -8.51 4.52 9.68
CA PHE A 86 -8.03 5.13 8.45
C PHE A 86 -7.60 6.56 8.72
N VAL A 87 -6.53 6.98 8.06
CA VAL A 87 -6.04 8.36 8.05
C VAL A 87 -5.58 8.73 6.65
N MET A 88 -5.54 10.03 6.38
CA MET A 88 -4.92 10.56 5.17
C MET A 88 -3.47 10.93 5.47
N LEU A 89 -2.57 10.54 4.58
CA LEU A 89 -1.15 10.88 4.66
C LEU A 89 -0.75 11.69 3.44
N HIS A 90 0.11 12.69 3.63
CA HIS A 90 0.77 13.40 2.55
C HIS A 90 2.06 14.04 3.04
N MET A 91 2.79 14.69 2.15
CA MET A 91 4.01 15.42 2.49
C MET A 91 3.75 16.94 2.39
N ASP A 92 4.25 17.69 3.37
CA ASP A 92 4.28 19.13 3.28
C ASP A 92 5.29 19.59 2.21
N LYS A 93 5.27 20.89 1.88
CA LYS A 93 6.19 21.50 0.91
C LYS A 93 7.68 21.38 1.29
N ASN A 94 7.99 21.05 2.54
CA ASN A 94 9.35 20.86 3.04
C ASN A 94 9.74 19.38 3.11
N GLY A 95 8.86 18.45 2.71
CA GLY A 95 9.11 17.03 2.79
C GLY A 95 8.88 16.41 4.17
N ASN A 96 8.08 17.04 5.04
CA ASN A 96 7.66 16.44 6.30
C ASN A 96 6.33 15.70 6.11
N PRO A 97 6.16 14.52 6.72
CA PRO A 97 4.89 13.81 6.68
C PRO A 97 3.82 14.58 7.47
N ILE A 98 2.61 14.59 6.95
CA ILE A 98 1.42 15.09 7.63
C ILE A 98 0.41 13.95 7.73
N VAL A 99 -0.10 13.75 8.94
CA VAL A 99 -1.18 12.81 9.24
C VAL A 99 -2.45 13.61 9.47
N GLU A 100 -3.44 13.44 8.59
CA GLU A 100 -4.75 14.09 8.69
C GLU A 100 -5.81 13.05 9.05
N ASN A 101 -6.56 13.31 10.12
CA ASN A 101 -7.74 12.51 10.44
C ASN A 101 -8.85 12.77 9.42
N ILE A 102 -9.60 11.73 9.10
CA ILE A 102 -10.85 11.87 8.35
C ILE A 102 -11.86 12.56 9.28
N ASN A 103 -12.52 13.62 8.80
CA ASN A 103 -13.34 14.49 9.66
C ASN A 103 -14.55 13.75 10.27
N TYR A 104 -15.03 12.72 9.58
CA TYR A 104 -16.16 11.91 9.98
C TYR A 104 -15.69 10.49 10.34
N GLN A 105 -16.28 9.92 11.38
CA GLN A 105 -16.05 8.52 11.69
C GLN A 105 -16.51 7.65 10.52
N VAL A 106 -15.77 6.57 10.24
CA VAL A 106 -16.17 5.59 9.24
C VAL A 106 -17.55 5.04 9.58
N GLU A 107 -18.47 5.12 8.63
CA GLU A 107 -19.79 4.54 8.74
C GLU A 107 -19.71 3.05 8.41
N TRP A 108 -19.92 2.20 9.40
CA TRP A 108 -19.85 0.74 9.22
C TRP A 108 -21.16 0.12 8.72
N SER A 109 -22.22 0.91 8.50
CA SER A 109 -23.51 0.47 7.92
C SER A 109 -24.12 -0.80 8.55
N GLY A 110 -23.89 -1.04 9.85
CA GLY A 110 -24.36 -2.24 10.55
C GLY A 110 -23.41 -3.46 10.46
N HIS A 111 -22.30 -3.35 9.72
CA HIS A 111 -21.23 -4.33 9.72
C HIS A 111 -20.36 -4.22 10.99
N PRO A 112 -19.75 -5.32 11.45
CA PRO A 112 -18.83 -5.25 12.57
C PRO A 112 -17.58 -4.46 12.17
N LYS A 113 -17.15 -3.55 13.05
CA LYS A 113 -15.95 -2.73 12.86
C LYS A 113 -14.75 -3.60 12.46
N GLY A 114 -14.01 -3.11 11.47
CA GLY A 114 -12.74 -3.70 11.03
C GLY A 114 -11.74 -3.74 12.18
N ASN A 115 -11.12 -4.88 12.34
CA ASN A 115 -10.21 -5.23 13.41
C ASN A 115 -9.00 -5.92 12.79
N ASP A 116 -7.77 -5.46 13.04
CA ASP A 116 -6.59 -6.04 12.41
C ASP A 116 -6.65 -5.88 10.88
N LEU A 117 -6.89 -4.65 10.41
CA LEU A 117 -6.84 -4.34 8.98
C LEU A 117 -5.38 -4.24 8.56
N GLU A 118 -4.97 -5.05 7.58
CA GLU A 118 -3.57 -5.32 7.25
C GLU A 118 -3.18 -4.98 5.81
N SER A 119 -4.12 -4.45 5.02
CA SER A 119 -3.82 -3.95 3.68
C SER A 119 -5.02 -3.22 3.09
N ILE A 120 -4.76 -2.38 2.09
CA ILE A 120 -5.78 -1.65 1.34
C ILE A 120 -5.34 -1.47 -0.10
N CYS A 121 -6.28 -1.54 -1.04
CA CYS A 121 -6.04 -1.19 -2.43
C CYS A 121 -7.17 -0.29 -2.97
N LYS A 122 -6.83 0.61 -3.89
CA LYS A 122 -7.80 1.46 -4.59
C LYS A 122 -8.38 0.69 -5.78
N LEU A 123 -9.72 0.62 -5.87
CA LEU A 123 -10.41 0.04 -7.02
C LEU A 123 -10.60 1.10 -8.10
N ASP A 124 -11.22 2.23 -7.74
CA ASP A 124 -11.43 3.41 -8.57
C ASP A 124 -11.48 4.67 -7.71
N ASP A 125 -11.92 5.80 -8.27
CA ASP A 125 -11.99 7.08 -7.57
C ASP A 125 -13.01 7.11 -6.42
N ASN A 126 -13.93 6.14 -6.35
CA ASN A 126 -15.00 6.06 -5.36
C ASN A 126 -14.82 4.91 -4.38
N TYR A 127 -14.10 3.85 -4.77
CA TYR A 127 -14.03 2.62 -3.98
C TYR A 127 -12.61 2.18 -3.65
N TYR A 128 -12.48 1.68 -2.43
CA TYR A 128 -11.32 0.93 -1.93
C TYR A 128 -11.75 -0.42 -1.42
N LEU A 129 -10.79 -1.33 -1.34
CA LEU A 129 -10.94 -2.60 -0.65
C LEU A 129 -9.88 -2.67 0.44
N ALA A 130 -10.29 -2.89 1.69
CA ALA A 130 -9.36 -3.13 2.80
C ALA A 130 -9.53 -4.57 3.30
N ALA A 131 -8.43 -5.24 3.61
CA ALA A 131 -8.46 -6.61 4.13
C ALA A 131 -8.11 -6.64 5.62
N GLU A 132 -8.84 -7.48 6.36
CA GLU A 132 -8.36 -7.97 7.64
C GLU A 132 -7.27 -9.01 7.46
N SER A 133 -6.53 -9.22 8.53
CA SER A 133 -5.65 -10.36 8.69
C SER A 133 -6.41 -11.70 8.55
N GLY A 134 -5.61 -12.75 8.61
CA GLY A 134 -6.06 -14.13 8.55
C GLY A 134 -7.07 -14.54 9.60
N TYR A 135 -7.81 -15.63 9.32
CA TYR A 135 -8.67 -16.22 10.33
C TYR A 135 -7.87 -16.66 11.57
N TYR A 136 -8.25 -16.13 12.73
CA TYR A 136 -7.69 -16.50 14.04
C TYR A 136 -8.72 -17.28 14.85
N TYR A 137 -8.38 -18.48 15.29
CA TYR A 137 -9.26 -19.25 16.15
C TYR A 137 -9.22 -18.73 17.60
N ASP A 138 -10.30 -18.06 18.03
CA ASP A 138 -10.47 -17.71 19.44
C ASP A 138 -11.00 -18.92 20.22
N LYS A 139 -10.11 -19.51 21.00
CA LYS A 139 -10.44 -20.64 21.89
C LYS A 139 -11.53 -20.32 22.91
N SER A 140 -11.70 -19.05 23.29
CA SER A 140 -12.65 -18.62 24.31
C SER A 140 -14.08 -18.52 23.73
N ALA A 141 -14.20 -17.98 22.52
CA ALA A 141 -15.45 -17.93 21.76
C ALA A 141 -15.79 -19.26 21.09
N GLY A 142 -14.79 -20.12 20.84
CA GLY A 142 -14.96 -21.37 20.10
C GLY A 142 -15.21 -21.15 18.59
N ASP A 143 -14.72 -20.02 18.05
CA ASP A 143 -14.99 -19.59 16.67
C ASP A 143 -13.77 -18.90 16.05
N TYR A 144 -13.75 -18.77 14.73
CA TYR A 144 -12.74 -18.01 13.99
C TYR A 144 -13.15 -16.54 13.87
N LEU A 145 -12.21 -15.65 14.21
CA LEU A 145 -12.32 -14.21 14.03
C LEU A 145 -11.52 -13.77 12.78
N TYR A 146 -11.75 -12.54 12.30
CA TYR A 146 -11.11 -11.92 11.14
C TYR A 146 -11.47 -12.56 9.79
N GLY A 147 -10.60 -12.41 8.78
CA GLY A 147 -10.75 -13.04 7.48
C GLY A 147 -11.84 -12.38 6.61
N ARG A 148 -11.89 -11.04 6.61
CA ARG A 148 -12.89 -10.25 5.89
C ARG A 148 -12.25 -9.22 4.98
N LEU A 149 -12.91 -8.89 3.87
CA LEU A 149 -12.59 -7.72 3.05
C LEU A 149 -13.74 -6.73 3.12
N PHE A 150 -13.41 -5.44 3.23
CA PHE A 150 -14.34 -4.35 3.39
C PHE A 150 -14.30 -3.49 2.13
N LEU A 151 -15.42 -3.43 1.43
CA LEU A 151 -15.63 -2.48 0.36
C LEU A 151 -15.96 -1.13 0.97
N ILE A 152 -15.08 -0.17 0.75
CA ILE A 152 -15.15 1.16 1.32
C ILE A 152 -15.47 2.15 0.21
N HIS A 153 -16.56 2.86 0.36
CA HIS A 153 -16.96 3.97 -0.49
C HIS A 153 -16.47 5.30 0.11
N ARG A 154 -16.03 6.21 -0.75
CA ARG A 154 -15.75 7.62 -0.45
C ARG A 154 -16.65 8.52 -1.29
N ASP A 155 -16.82 9.76 -0.87
CA ASP A 155 -17.46 10.77 -1.73
C ASP A 155 -16.57 11.06 -2.97
N ALA A 156 -17.21 11.10 -4.14
CA ALA A 156 -16.58 11.35 -5.45
C ALA A 156 -16.15 12.80 -5.68
N SER A 157 -16.43 13.71 -4.74
CA SER A 157 -16.08 15.13 -4.85
C SER A 157 -14.59 15.36 -5.06
N LEU A 158 -14.28 16.50 -5.70
CA LEU A 158 -12.93 16.92 -6.05
C LEU A 158 -11.99 16.72 -4.84
N ASP A 159 -11.03 15.85 -5.04
CA ASP A 159 -10.03 15.48 -4.05
C ASP A 159 -9.27 16.72 -3.52
N PRO A 160 -8.98 16.85 -2.21
CA PRO A 160 -9.13 15.88 -1.10
C PRO A 160 -10.48 15.91 -0.36
N ASP A 161 -11.42 16.74 -0.80
CA ASP A 161 -12.69 16.93 -0.08
C ASP A 161 -13.48 15.63 -0.01
N GLY A 162 -13.42 14.78 -1.04
CA GLY A 162 -14.04 13.46 -1.06
C GLY A 162 -13.60 12.52 0.07
N LEU A 163 -12.30 12.42 0.33
CA LEU A 163 -11.75 11.63 1.44
C LEU A 163 -12.07 12.25 2.80
N LYS A 164 -12.05 13.58 2.89
CA LYS A 164 -12.38 14.32 4.12
C LYS A 164 -13.86 14.24 4.49
N SER A 165 -14.73 14.02 3.51
CA SER A 165 -16.18 13.93 3.68
C SER A 165 -16.63 12.65 4.40
N GLY A 166 -15.77 11.64 4.49
CA GLY A 166 -16.04 10.40 5.22
C GLY A 166 -15.81 9.16 4.37
N LEU A 167 -15.84 8.01 5.04
CA LEU A 167 -15.78 6.69 4.43
C LEU A 167 -16.97 5.86 4.90
N THR A 168 -17.58 5.11 4.00
CA THR A 168 -18.71 4.23 4.30
C THR A 168 -18.35 2.81 3.88
N VAL A 169 -18.56 1.83 4.76
CA VAL A 169 -18.47 0.41 4.39
C VAL A 169 -19.78 0.01 3.74
N GLU A 170 -19.72 -0.26 2.45
CA GLU A 170 -20.89 -0.66 1.64
C GLU A 170 -21.15 -2.16 1.71
N LYS A 171 -20.07 -2.94 1.82
CA LYS A 171 -20.14 -4.40 1.81
C LYS A 171 -18.97 -5.04 2.53
N VAL A 172 -19.21 -6.23 3.06
CA VAL A 172 -18.19 -7.11 3.66
C VAL A 172 -18.20 -8.46 2.95
N TYR A 173 -17.02 -8.89 2.50
CA TYR A 173 -16.78 -10.20 1.91
C TYR A 173 -16.08 -11.09 2.93
N ASN A 174 -16.50 -12.35 3.02
CA ASN A 174 -15.74 -13.37 3.75
C ASN A 174 -14.68 -13.97 2.82
N ILE A 175 -13.46 -14.11 3.31
CA ILE A 175 -12.34 -14.71 2.56
C ILE A 175 -12.62 -16.18 2.24
N ALA A 176 -13.33 -16.89 3.12
CA ALA A 176 -13.65 -18.30 2.92
C ALA A 176 -15.02 -18.67 3.50
N SER A 177 -15.65 -19.69 2.90
CA SER A 177 -16.87 -20.30 3.43
C SER A 177 -16.59 -21.19 4.63
N ASN A 178 -15.38 -21.75 4.69
CA ASN A 178 -14.86 -22.47 5.84
C ASN A 178 -13.55 -21.78 6.29
N PRO A 179 -13.56 -21.03 7.40
CA PRO A 179 -12.39 -20.37 7.98
C PRO A 179 -11.18 -21.30 8.18
N GLU A 180 -11.42 -22.58 8.49
CA GLU A 180 -10.35 -23.57 8.72
C GLU A 180 -9.44 -23.75 7.50
N ASN A 181 -9.97 -23.59 6.29
CA ASN A 181 -9.20 -23.72 5.05
C ASN A 181 -8.07 -22.69 4.96
N PHE A 182 -8.21 -21.57 5.69
CA PHE A 182 -7.26 -20.47 5.73
C PHE A 182 -6.73 -20.21 7.15
N ALA A 183 -6.89 -21.17 8.06
CA ALA A 183 -6.33 -21.06 9.40
C ALA A 183 -4.81 -20.86 9.33
N ASN A 184 -4.31 -19.82 10.00
CA ASN A 184 -2.90 -19.40 10.04
C ASN A 184 -2.33 -18.75 8.76
N ILE A 185 -3.14 -18.53 7.73
CA ILE A 185 -2.76 -17.68 6.59
C ILE A 185 -3.05 -16.25 7.00
N ASN A 186 -2.07 -15.33 6.93
CA ASN A 186 -2.29 -13.93 7.28
C ASN A 186 -2.13 -13.06 6.03
N PHE A 187 -3.24 -12.47 5.60
CA PHE A 187 -3.30 -11.64 4.40
C PHE A 187 -2.88 -10.20 4.72
N GLU A 188 -1.58 -9.94 4.63
CA GLU A 188 -1.00 -8.59 4.73
C GLU A 188 -0.74 -7.98 3.35
N GLY A 189 -0.90 -8.74 2.26
CA GLY A 189 -0.79 -8.21 0.90
C GLY A 189 -2.15 -8.14 0.22
N LEU A 190 -2.50 -7.00 -0.36
CA LEU A 190 -3.68 -6.83 -1.20
C LEU A 190 -3.39 -5.95 -2.41
N ALA A 191 -3.51 -6.52 -3.60
CA ALA A 191 -3.51 -5.76 -4.85
C ALA A 191 -4.82 -5.95 -5.60
N CYS A 192 -5.23 -4.94 -6.36
CA CYS A 192 -6.42 -5.00 -7.20
C CYS A 192 -6.22 -4.31 -8.54
N ALA A 193 -6.98 -4.76 -9.54
CA ALA A 193 -7.05 -4.16 -10.87
C ALA A 193 -8.44 -4.37 -11.46
N GLN A 194 -8.95 -3.40 -12.23
CA GLN A 194 -10.16 -3.63 -13.02
C GLN A 194 -9.88 -4.71 -14.05
N ALA A 195 -10.77 -5.67 -14.21
CA ALA A 195 -10.65 -6.73 -15.20
C ALA A 195 -10.93 -6.16 -16.60
N ASP A 196 -10.06 -6.47 -17.56
CA ASP A 196 -10.15 -5.95 -18.92
C ASP A 196 -11.51 -6.21 -19.57
N GLY A 197 -12.19 -5.13 -19.98
CA GLY A 197 -13.49 -5.20 -20.65
C GLY A 197 -14.64 -5.69 -19.77
N SER A 198 -14.51 -5.59 -18.43
CA SER A 198 -15.50 -6.04 -17.45
C SER A 198 -15.77 -4.99 -16.37
N GLU A 199 -16.94 -5.12 -15.73
CA GLU A 199 -17.33 -4.39 -14.51
C GLU A 199 -16.86 -5.11 -13.23
N SER A 200 -15.86 -5.99 -13.35
CA SER A 200 -15.30 -6.74 -12.22
C SER A 200 -13.90 -6.26 -11.90
N TYR A 201 -13.49 -6.39 -10.64
CA TYR A 201 -12.12 -6.18 -10.19
C TYR A 201 -11.49 -7.53 -9.87
N ASN A 202 -10.30 -7.80 -10.42
CA ASN A 202 -9.44 -8.89 -9.99
C ASN A 202 -8.77 -8.49 -8.67
N ILE A 203 -8.87 -9.35 -7.66
CA ILE A 203 -8.32 -9.15 -6.33
C ILE A 203 -7.24 -10.19 -6.07
N LEU A 204 -6.07 -9.77 -5.61
CA LEU A 204 -4.94 -10.62 -5.29
C LEU A 204 -4.54 -10.43 -3.83
N LEU A 205 -4.70 -11.48 -3.03
CA LEU A 205 -4.29 -11.53 -1.63
C LEU A 205 -2.98 -12.30 -1.46
N GLY A 206 -2.08 -11.79 -0.62
CA GLY A 206 -0.78 -12.40 -0.33
C GLY A 206 -0.64 -12.84 1.11
N ASP A 207 -0.30 -14.11 1.35
CA ASP A 207 0.06 -14.59 2.68
C ASP A 207 1.45 -14.10 3.07
N ARG A 208 1.55 -13.39 4.19
CA ARG A 208 2.80 -12.79 4.64
C ARG A 208 3.94 -13.79 4.80
N LYS A 209 3.63 -14.99 5.30
CA LYS A 209 4.66 -15.93 5.76
C LYS A 209 5.05 -16.90 4.68
N SER A 210 4.09 -17.53 4.01
CA SER A 210 4.40 -18.47 2.93
C SER A 210 4.69 -17.78 1.60
N GLY A 211 4.24 -16.53 1.44
CA GLY A 211 4.32 -15.79 0.18
C GLY A 211 3.35 -16.29 -0.89
N LYS A 212 2.42 -17.19 -0.54
CA LYS A 212 1.39 -17.67 -1.46
C LYS A 212 0.44 -16.55 -1.84
N LEU A 213 0.03 -16.57 -3.11
CA LEU A 213 -0.90 -15.63 -3.71
C LEU A 213 -2.24 -16.30 -3.97
N TYR A 214 -3.32 -15.59 -3.67
CA TYR A 214 -4.70 -16.05 -3.79
C TYR A 214 -5.51 -15.04 -4.58
N TRP A 215 -6.23 -15.51 -5.59
CA TRP A 215 -6.98 -14.66 -6.51
C TRP A 215 -8.46 -15.01 -6.54
N ASP A 216 -9.28 -13.97 -6.63
CA ASP A 216 -10.69 -14.04 -7.04
C ASP A 216 -11.09 -12.72 -7.71
N SER A 217 -12.33 -12.61 -8.16
CA SER A 217 -12.89 -11.38 -8.73
C SER A 217 -14.16 -10.94 -8.01
N ILE A 218 -14.33 -9.63 -7.84
CA ILE A 218 -15.57 -9.03 -7.33
C ILE A 218 -16.26 -8.22 -8.42
N ASP A 219 -17.58 -8.31 -8.52
CA ASP A 219 -18.38 -7.58 -9.51
C ASP A 219 -18.95 -6.29 -8.90
N VAL A 220 -18.76 -5.16 -9.60
CA VAL A 220 -19.26 -3.83 -9.18
C VAL A 220 -20.77 -3.82 -9.05
N ASN A 221 -21.49 -4.59 -9.86
CA ASN A 221 -22.94 -4.70 -9.79
C ASN A 221 -23.43 -5.29 -8.46
N ASN A 222 -22.54 -5.94 -7.70
CA ASN A 222 -22.84 -6.54 -6.40
C ASN A 222 -22.43 -5.65 -5.20
N PHE A 223 -21.88 -4.46 -5.43
CA PHE A 223 -21.37 -3.59 -4.34
C PHE A 223 -22.45 -3.17 -3.37
N THR A 224 -23.65 -2.87 -3.85
CA THR A 224 -24.78 -2.45 -2.98
C THR A 224 -25.62 -3.61 -2.47
N ASN A 225 -25.28 -4.85 -2.86
CA ASN A 225 -26.00 -6.04 -2.41
C ASN A 225 -25.54 -6.43 -1.00
N GLN A 226 -26.43 -6.27 -0.04
CA GLN A 226 -26.19 -6.47 1.39
C GLN A 226 -26.07 -7.94 1.81
N ASN A 227 -26.28 -8.89 0.90
CA ASN A 227 -26.04 -10.30 1.20
C ASN A 227 -24.53 -10.55 1.35
N GLY A 228 -24.14 -11.13 2.49
CA GLY A 228 -22.76 -11.55 2.73
C GLY A 228 -22.28 -12.46 1.60
N GLU A 229 -21.22 -12.03 0.92
CA GLU A 229 -20.64 -12.75 -0.19
C GLU A 229 -19.33 -13.38 0.28
N THR A 230 -19.10 -14.61 -0.15
CA THR A 230 -17.88 -15.33 0.17
C THR A 230 -17.03 -15.41 -1.08
N LEU A 231 -15.76 -14.98 -0.97
CA LEU A 231 -14.79 -15.10 -2.03
C LEU A 231 -14.45 -16.59 -2.29
N ASN A 232 -14.26 -16.92 -3.56
CA ASN A 232 -13.82 -18.21 -4.05
C ASN A 232 -12.33 -18.18 -4.37
N LEU A 233 -11.52 -17.78 -3.39
CA LEU A 233 -10.08 -17.60 -3.54
C LEU A 233 -9.37 -18.87 -4.04
N LYS A 234 -8.63 -18.71 -5.13
CA LYS A 234 -7.79 -19.76 -5.72
C LYS A 234 -6.33 -19.42 -5.53
N GLN A 235 -5.52 -20.37 -5.08
CA GLN A 235 -4.07 -20.16 -5.05
C GLN A 235 -3.52 -20.08 -6.49
N VAL A 236 -2.87 -18.96 -6.81
CA VAL A 236 -2.35 -18.65 -8.16
C VAL A 236 -0.84 -18.46 -8.20
N GLY A 237 -0.13 -18.72 -7.10
CA GLY A 237 1.32 -18.78 -7.12
C GLY A 237 1.96 -18.51 -5.78
N GLU A 238 3.25 -18.23 -5.81
CA GLU A 238 4.06 -17.85 -4.65
C GLU A 238 5.13 -16.82 -5.02
N ILE A 239 5.38 -15.91 -4.09
CA ILE A 239 6.55 -15.02 -4.04
C ILE A 239 7.45 -15.50 -2.90
N SER A 240 8.75 -15.54 -3.13
CA SER A 240 9.71 -15.89 -2.08
C SER A 240 10.80 -14.84 -2.01
N ALA A 241 10.84 -14.11 -0.88
CA ALA A 241 11.91 -13.18 -0.59
C ALA A 241 13.24 -13.96 -0.48
N PRO A 242 14.28 -13.55 -1.22
CA PRO A 242 15.60 -14.15 -1.11
C PRO A 242 16.15 -14.13 0.32
N LYS A 243 16.81 -15.22 0.73
CA LYS A 243 17.34 -15.37 2.10
C LYS A 243 18.33 -14.28 2.48
N GLU A 244 19.07 -13.76 1.50
CA GLU A 244 20.02 -12.67 1.67
C GLU A 244 19.38 -11.35 2.09
N TRP A 245 18.07 -11.16 1.87
CA TRP A 245 17.32 -9.99 2.36
C TRP A 245 17.06 -10.07 3.87
N LYS A 246 17.22 -11.25 4.47
CA LYS A 246 17.09 -11.49 5.92
C LYS A 246 15.72 -11.06 6.47
N THR A 247 14.67 -11.26 5.69
CA THR A 247 13.28 -11.04 6.08
C THR A 247 12.67 -12.33 6.61
N ASN A 248 11.58 -12.23 7.38
CA ASN A 248 10.78 -13.37 7.83
C ASN A 248 9.31 -13.29 7.36
N ARG A 249 8.96 -12.18 6.71
CA ARG A 249 7.74 -12.00 5.91
C ARG A 249 8.15 -11.86 4.44
N ASN A 250 7.55 -12.67 3.59
CA ASN A 250 7.72 -12.61 2.13
C ASN A 250 6.90 -11.48 1.52
N ILE A 251 5.74 -11.18 2.14
CA ILE A 251 4.79 -10.17 1.70
C ILE A 251 4.36 -9.40 2.96
N SER A 252 4.53 -8.10 2.97
CA SER A 252 4.07 -7.19 4.04
C SER A 252 3.13 -6.12 3.51
N ASP A 253 3.10 -5.92 2.20
CA ASP A 253 2.03 -5.26 1.45
C ASP A 253 2.21 -5.63 -0.04
N LEU A 254 1.17 -5.43 -0.85
CA LEU A 254 1.22 -5.57 -2.31
C LEU A 254 0.61 -4.32 -2.97
N PHE A 255 1.20 -3.91 -4.09
CA PHE A 255 0.64 -2.87 -4.93
C PHE A 255 0.74 -3.29 -6.39
N TYR A 256 -0.33 -3.10 -7.15
CA TYR A 256 -0.31 -3.37 -8.58
C TYR A 256 -0.37 -2.06 -9.38
N SER A 257 0.52 -1.94 -10.36
CA SER A 257 0.58 -0.80 -11.27
C SER A 257 0.05 -1.21 -12.63
N THR A 258 -1.10 -0.65 -13.03
CA THR A 258 -1.68 -0.83 -14.37
C THR A 258 -0.88 -0.13 -15.47
N GLN A 259 0.12 0.70 -15.12
CA GLN A 259 0.87 1.50 -16.08
C GLN A 259 2.07 0.75 -16.67
N ASP A 260 2.80 0.04 -15.81
CA ASP A 260 3.94 -0.78 -16.21
C ASP A 260 3.68 -2.27 -16.04
N HIS A 261 2.48 -2.65 -15.59
CA HIS A 261 2.01 -4.01 -15.40
C HIS A 261 2.91 -4.82 -14.48
N HIS A 262 3.42 -4.20 -13.41
CA HIS A 262 4.23 -4.89 -12.41
C HIS A 262 3.49 -5.01 -11.07
N LEU A 263 3.72 -6.15 -10.41
CA LEU A 263 3.33 -6.36 -9.03
C LEU A 263 4.49 -5.94 -8.13
N TYR A 264 4.23 -4.95 -7.29
CA TYR A 264 5.14 -4.46 -6.26
C TYR A 264 4.79 -5.09 -4.92
N GLY A 265 5.80 -5.24 -4.06
CA GLY A 265 5.60 -5.74 -2.70
C GLY A 265 6.71 -5.32 -1.76
N ALA A 266 6.42 -5.42 -0.47
CA ALA A 266 7.41 -5.28 0.59
C ALA A 266 7.66 -6.64 1.24
N ALA A 267 8.92 -6.96 1.54
CA ALA A 267 9.30 -8.08 2.38
C ALA A 267 9.94 -7.51 3.64
N SER A 268 9.43 -7.88 4.81
CA SER A 268 9.84 -7.23 6.06
C SER A 268 10.34 -8.23 7.10
N PHE A 269 11.21 -7.75 7.96
CA PHE A 269 11.68 -8.48 9.13
C PHE A 269 10.98 -7.96 10.37
N ASP A 270 10.09 -8.78 10.89
CA ASP A 270 9.41 -8.56 12.15
C ASP A 270 10.21 -9.20 13.29
N SER A 271 10.72 -8.36 14.19
CA SER A 271 11.44 -8.79 15.38
C SER A 271 11.24 -7.83 16.53
N LYS A 272 10.87 -8.36 17.70
CA LYS A 272 10.75 -7.59 18.94
C LYS A 272 12.09 -7.26 19.62
N ILE A 273 13.21 -7.79 19.11
CA ILE A 273 14.51 -7.78 19.83
C ILE A 273 15.63 -7.15 18.99
N SER A 274 15.47 -7.10 17.68
CA SER A 274 16.51 -6.61 16.77
C SER A 274 15.94 -5.59 15.80
N ALA A 275 16.82 -4.77 15.22
CA ALA A 275 16.41 -3.74 14.27
C ALA A 275 15.59 -4.33 13.12
N HIS A 276 14.48 -3.64 12.83
CA HIS A 276 13.66 -3.89 11.66
C HIS A 276 14.48 -3.70 10.39
N ARG A 277 14.05 -4.37 9.33
CA ARG A 277 14.56 -4.13 7.99
C ARG A 277 13.50 -4.59 7.00
N SER A 278 13.50 -3.98 5.83
CA SER A 278 12.59 -4.36 4.76
C SER A 278 13.26 -4.26 3.42
N THR A 279 12.73 -4.96 2.44
CA THR A 279 13.11 -4.84 1.05
C THR A 279 11.85 -4.61 0.23
N LEU A 280 11.81 -3.50 -0.49
CA LEU A 280 10.83 -3.28 -1.54
C LEU A 280 11.28 -4.03 -2.80
N TYR A 281 10.34 -4.68 -3.46
CA TYR A 281 10.57 -5.45 -4.67
C TYR A 281 9.46 -5.26 -5.70
N ARG A 282 9.73 -5.68 -6.93
CA ARG A 282 8.74 -5.83 -8.00
C ARG A 282 8.86 -7.18 -8.67
N SER A 283 7.83 -7.63 -9.37
CA SER A 283 7.93 -8.77 -10.27
C SER A 283 9.03 -8.52 -11.31
N SER A 284 9.84 -9.54 -11.65
CA SER A 284 10.89 -9.40 -12.67
C SER A 284 10.36 -9.36 -14.10
N LYS A 285 9.06 -9.64 -14.27
CA LYS A 285 8.32 -9.62 -15.53
C LYS A 285 6.96 -8.99 -15.29
N ALA A 286 6.32 -8.59 -16.39
CA ALA A 286 4.93 -8.16 -16.36
C ALA A 286 4.05 -9.22 -15.69
N PHE A 287 3.20 -8.76 -14.78
CA PHE A 287 2.21 -9.50 -14.03
C PHE A 287 0.85 -8.82 -14.30
N ASN A 288 0.12 -9.25 -15.32
CA ASN A 288 -1.07 -8.52 -15.79
C ASN A 288 -2.29 -8.85 -14.91
N LEU A 289 -2.43 -8.19 -13.76
CA LEU A 289 -3.53 -8.47 -12.82
C LEU A 289 -4.91 -8.10 -13.42
N GLU A 290 -5.00 -7.13 -14.32
CA GLU A 290 -6.22 -6.80 -15.08
C GLU A 290 -6.65 -7.90 -16.05
N ASP A 291 -5.73 -8.74 -16.52
CA ASP A 291 -6.03 -9.80 -17.48
C ASP A 291 -6.53 -11.04 -16.73
N THR A 292 -7.85 -11.19 -16.68
CA THR A 292 -8.51 -12.34 -16.04
C THR A 292 -8.10 -13.68 -16.68
N ASP A 293 -7.78 -13.72 -17.97
CA ASP A 293 -7.33 -14.97 -18.61
C ASP A 293 -5.88 -15.29 -18.25
N PHE A 294 -5.00 -14.29 -18.16
CA PHE A 294 -3.68 -14.44 -17.55
C PHE A 294 -3.80 -15.02 -16.13
N MET A 295 -4.65 -14.44 -15.28
CA MET A 295 -4.86 -14.91 -13.90
C MET A 295 -5.35 -16.37 -13.84
N LYS A 296 -6.18 -16.81 -14.78
CA LYS A 296 -6.62 -18.23 -14.89
C LYS A 296 -5.50 -19.16 -15.35
N THR A 297 -4.49 -18.67 -16.07
CA THR A 297 -3.36 -19.51 -16.50
C THR A 297 -2.38 -19.82 -15.36
N LEU A 298 -2.39 -18.98 -14.33
CA LEU A 298 -1.57 -19.16 -13.15
C LEU A 298 -2.04 -20.37 -12.34
N SER A 299 -1.08 -21.05 -11.71
CA SER A 299 -1.30 -22.27 -10.94
C SER A 299 -0.71 -22.15 -9.54
N PRO A 300 -1.13 -23.00 -8.58
CA PRO A 300 -0.57 -22.97 -7.22
C PRO A 300 0.96 -23.13 -7.16
N SER A 301 1.60 -23.72 -8.16
CA SER A 301 3.05 -23.90 -8.26
C SER A 301 3.77 -22.82 -9.06
N SER A 302 3.04 -21.82 -9.57
CA SER A 302 3.61 -20.70 -10.32
C SER A 302 4.51 -19.86 -9.42
N LYS A 303 5.74 -19.61 -9.86
CA LYS A 303 6.70 -18.79 -9.12
C LYS A 303 6.77 -17.41 -9.74
N ILE A 304 6.44 -16.40 -8.95
CA ILE A 304 6.58 -15.01 -9.35
C ILE A 304 7.99 -14.58 -8.96
N ASN A 305 8.87 -14.50 -9.96
CA ASN A 305 10.22 -13.98 -9.74
C ASN A 305 10.15 -12.50 -9.41
N ILE A 306 10.99 -12.05 -8.49
CA ILE A 306 11.03 -10.68 -8.02
C ILE A 306 12.44 -10.10 -8.08
N ASP A 307 12.52 -8.82 -8.41
CA ASP A 307 13.73 -8.03 -8.40
C ASP A 307 13.68 -7.04 -7.23
N LYS A 308 14.82 -6.90 -6.54
CA LYS A 308 14.98 -5.91 -5.47
C LYS A 308 14.89 -4.51 -6.05
N ILE A 309 14.15 -3.63 -5.39
CA ILE A 309 14.14 -2.19 -5.66
C ILE A 309 15.05 -1.47 -4.66
N ILE A 310 14.77 -1.60 -3.36
CA ILE A 310 15.49 -0.87 -2.31
C ILE A 310 15.40 -1.61 -0.97
N ASP A 311 16.43 -1.44 -0.14
CA ASP A 311 16.46 -1.91 1.24
C ASP A 311 16.22 -0.75 2.22
N PHE A 312 15.43 -1.03 3.26
CA PHE A 312 15.24 -0.21 4.45
C PHE A 312 15.93 -0.91 5.61
N ASN A 313 16.86 -0.24 6.27
CA ASN A 313 17.68 -0.86 7.31
C ASN A 313 17.14 -0.70 8.74
N GLU A 314 16.11 0.12 8.89
CA GLU A 314 15.56 0.50 10.20
C GLU A 314 14.03 0.43 10.26
N ASP A 315 13.35 0.25 9.12
CA ASP A 315 11.89 0.24 9.04
C ASP A 315 11.34 -1.14 8.66
N LYS A 316 10.26 -1.56 9.33
CA LYS A 316 9.37 -2.66 8.94
C LYS A 316 8.25 -2.04 8.07
N ILE A 317 8.45 -2.08 6.76
CA ILE A 317 7.54 -1.50 5.76
C ILE A 317 6.33 -2.42 5.65
N GLU A 318 5.15 -1.87 5.91
CA GLU A 318 3.87 -2.59 5.89
C GLU A 318 2.81 -1.84 5.07
N GLY A 319 3.18 -0.73 4.44
CA GLY A 319 2.30 -0.04 3.51
C GLY A 319 3.07 0.47 2.31
N ILE A 320 2.61 0.20 1.11
CA ILE A 320 3.18 0.72 -0.14
C ILE A 320 2.08 1.10 -1.13
N THR A 321 2.30 2.17 -1.89
CA THR A 321 1.43 2.48 -3.03
C THR A 321 2.16 3.35 -4.04
N GLY A 322 1.61 3.53 -5.24
CA GLY A 322 2.21 4.40 -6.26
C GLY A 322 2.32 5.84 -5.77
N TYR A 323 3.31 6.60 -6.25
CA TYR A 323 3.40 8.05 -6.11
C TYR A 323 3.28 8.69 -7.48
N GLY A 324 2.26 9.54 -7.66
CA GLY A 324 2.00 10.28 -8.89
C GLY A 324 2.17 9.44 -10.14
N LEU A 325 1.46 8.31 -10.23
CA LEU A 325 1.39 7.34 -11.33
C LEU A 325 2.75 6.83 -11.89
N GLU A 326 3.59 7.72 -12.43
CA GLU A 326 4.92 7.45 -12.99
C GLU A 326 6.08 7.96 -12.11
N LYS A 327 5.79 8.60 -10.96
CA LYS A 327 6.81 9.39 -10.25
C LYS A 327 7.51 8.64 -9.15
N GLY A 328 6.96 7.54 -8.61
CA GLY A 328 7.61 6.80 -7.53
C GLY A 328 6.69 5.85 -6.77
N MET A 329 7.07 5.58 -5.51
CA MET A 329 6.25 4.85 -4.54
C MET A 329 6.25 5.55 -3.19
N PHE A 330 5.07 5.68 -2.60
CA PHE A 330 4.93 5.93 -1.16
C PHE A 330 5.20 4.66 -0.38
N TYR A 331 5.68 4.83 0.84
CA TYR A 331 5.85 3.76 1.80
C TYR A 331 5.52 4.23 3.22
N GLY A 332 5.05 3.30 4.03
CA GLY A 332 4.71 3.48 5.44
C GLY A 332 5.21 2.30 6.26
N SER A 333 5.63 2.57 7.49
CA SER A 333 6.08 1.53 8.42
C SER A 333 5.13 1.34 9.59
N ASP A 334 5.15 0.14 10.12
CA ASP A 334 4.89 -0.14 11.52
C ASP A 334 6.21 -0.64 12.09
N ASN A 335 6.79 0.01 13.09
CA ASN A 335 8.07 -0.39 13.69
C ASN A 335 7.83 -1.01 15.08
N ASP A 336 6.61 -1.47 15.37
CA ASP A 336 6.18 -1.99 16.67
C ASP A 336 6.47 -1.00 17.83
N ASN A 337 6.61 0.29 17.51
CA ASN A 337 6.96 1.39 18.39
C ASN A 337 6.41 2.72 17.83
N ASN A 338 6.64 3.84 18.51
CA ASN A 338 6.12 5.16 18.10
C ASN A 338 7.03 5.92 17.12
N ASN A 339 8.08 5.28 16.58
CA ASN A 339 8.99 5.86 15.60
C ASN A 339 8.69 5.25 14.22
N ASN A 340 7.45 5.38 13.78
CA ASN A 340 7.03 4.94 12.45
C ASN A 340 7.46 5.98 11.41
N THR A 341 7.57 5.57 10.15
CA THR A 341 8.05 6.38 9.04
C THR A 341 7.00 6.41 7.94
N PHE A 342 6.75 7.60 7.40
CA PHE A 342 6.05 7.77 6.12
C PHE A 342 6.91 8.58 5.16
N GLY A 343 6.89 8.22 3.89
CA GLY A 343 7.64 8.92 2.86
C GLY A 343 7.44 8.36 1.47
N TYR A 344 8.27 8.81 0.54
CA TYR A 344 8.26 8.34 -0.84
C TYR A 344 9.67 8.22 -1.45
N LYS A 345 9.74 7.44 -2.53
CA LYS A 345 10.92 7.22 -3.38
C LYS A 345 10.56 7.43 -4.85
N LEU A 346 11.36 8.16 -5.61
CA LEU A 346 11.05 8.49 -7.02
C LEU A 346 11.45 7.41 -8.07
N TYR A 347 10.70 7.32 -9.18
CA TYR A 347 10.68 6.22 -10.18
C TYR A 347 11.93 6.08 -11.06
N SER A 348 12.66 7.16 -11.38
CA SER A 348 13.95 7.06 -12.10
C SER A 348 15.01 6.21 -11.36
N HIS A 349 14.69 5.79 -10.14
CA HIS A 349 15.51 5.01 -9.23
C HIS A 349 14.90 3.65 -8.87
N ILE A 350 13.71 3.31 -9.40
CA ILE A 350 13.03 2.03 -9.15
C ILE A 350 13.34 1.01 -10.26
N THR A 351 13.69 1.46 -11.47
CA THR A 351 13.77 0.59 -12.67
C THR A 351 15.19 0.22 -13.13
N LYS A 352 16.22 0.26 -12.27
CA LYS A 352 17.57 -0.13 -12.68
C LYS A 352 17.77 -1.64 -12.79
#